data_AF-D7MHQ2-F1
#
_entry.id   AF-D7MHQ2-F1
#
_cell.length_a   1.000
_cell.length_b   1.000
_cell.length_c   1.000
_cell.angle_alpha   90.00
_cell.angle_beta   90.00
_cell.angle_gamma   90.00
#
_symmetry.space_group_name_H-M   'P 1'
#
loop_
_entity.id
_entity.type
_entity.pdbx_description
1 polymer ?
#
loop_
_entity_poly.entity_id
_entity_poly.type
_entity_poly.pdbx_seq_one_letter_code
_entity_poly.pdbx_strand_id
1 'polypeptide(L)' 'MAAMTEKEAMVDPFLVEALQNPRHRLTILSMEIDIQKFFQNPEQLQLEFLPFPTSYMRFAAHRVAQHYVI' A
#
# COMPACT_ATOMS: atom_id res chain seq x y z
N MET A 1 -19.89 -7.55 -17.59
CA MET A 1 -18.90 -6.56 -17.12
C MET A 1 -19.50 -5.84 -15.92
N ALA A 2 -19.36 -6.39 -14.70
CA ALA A 2 -19.82 -5.75 -13.46
C ALA A 2 -19.21 -6.48 -12.26
N ALA A 3 -18.02 -6.06 -11.83
CA ALA A 3 -17.41 -6.50 -10.56
C ALA A 3 -16.25 -5.55 -10.15
N MET A 4 -16.40 -4.24 -10.36
CA MET A 4 -15.33 -3.26 -10.03
C MET A 4 -15.66 -2.35 -8.83
N THR A 5 -16.84 -2.40 -8.22
CA THR A 5 -17.35 -1.25 -7.44
C THR A 5 -17.74 -1.52 -5.97
N GLU A 6 -17.27 -2.59 -5.33
CA GLU A 6 -17.42 -2.73 -3.86
C GLU A 6 -16.09 -2.60 -3.09
N LYS A 7 -14.93 -2.86 -3.73
CA LYS A 7 -13.61 -2.72 -3.08
C LYS A 7 -13.05 -1.29 -3.07
N GLU A 8 -13.52 -0.41 -3.95
CA GLU A 8 -13.21 1.03 -3.91
C GLU A 8 -13.92 1.76 -2.76
N ALA A 9 -14.93 1.15 -2.13
CA ALA A 9 -15.82 1.84 -1.19
C ALA A 9 -15.27 2.03 0.24
N MET A 10 -14.07 1.53 0.54
CA MET A 10 -13.45 1.74 1.85
C MET A 10 -11.93 1.95 1.73
N VAL A 11 -11.52 2.89 0.87
CA VAL A 11 -10.15 3.41 0.91
C VAL A 11 -9.90 3.94 2.32
N ASP A 12 -8.91 3.39 3.01
CA ASP A 12 -8.61 3.71 4.39
C ASP A 12 -8.43 5.24 4.56
N PRO A 13 -9.15 5.90 5.49
CA PRO A 13 -8.99 7.33 5.73
C PRO A 13 -7.53 7.74 5.94
N PHE A 14 -6.73 6.85 6.54
CA PHE A 14 -5.30 7.06 6.72
C PHE A 14 -4.56 7.17 5.39
N LEU A 15 -4.84 6.29 4.42
CA LEU A 15 -4.17 6.33 3.12
C LEU A 15 -4.54 7.60 2.35
N VAL A 16 -5.81 8.02 2.43
CA VAL A 16 -6.27 9.28 1.83
C VAL A 16 -5.52 10.47 2.43
N GLU A 17 -5.44 10.57 3.76
CA GLU A 17 -4.72 11.63 4.47
C GLU A 17 -3.22 11.62 4.14
N ALA A 18 -2.64 10.42 4.04
CA ALA A 18 -1.24 10.29 3.75
C ALA A 18 -0.90 10.68 2.31
N LEU A 19 -1.84 10.47 1.37
CA LEU A 19 -1.75 11.01 0.01
C LEU A 19 -1.92 12.54 -0.01
N GLN A 20 -2.62 13.17 0.93
CA GLN A 20 -2.70 14.66 0.97
C GLN A 20 -1.34 15.31 1.24
N ASN A 21 -0.46 14.62 1.97
CA ASN A 21 0.86 15.12 2.33
C ASN A 21 1.90 14.83 1.23
N PRO A 22 2.46 15.83 0.53
CA PRO A 22 3.37 15.59 -0.62
C PRO A 22 4.61 14.78 -0.26
N ARG A 23 5.11 14.94 0.98
CA ARG A 23 6.27 14.21 1.50
C ARG A 23 5.97 12.73 1.74
N HIS A 24 4.77 12.39 2.24
CA HIS A 24 4.38 11.01 2.52
C HIS A 24 3.84 10.30 1.28
N ARG A 25 3.19 11.06 0.38
CA ARG A 25 2.63 10.58 -0.89
C ARG A 25 3.65 9.77 -1.69
N LEU A 26 4.84 10.33 -1.91
CA LEU A 26 5.91 9.65 -2.65
C LEU A 26 6.26 8.30 -2.03
N THR A 27 6.43 8.26 -0.71
CA THR A 27 6.77 7.00 -0.01
C THR A 27 5.65 5.97 -0.13
N ILE A 28 4.40 6.38 0.00
CA ILE A 28 3.25 5.46 -0.08
C ILE A 28 3.07 4.92 -1.50
N LEU A 29 3.19 5.76 -2.51
CA LEU A 29 3.15 5.33 -3.90
C LEU A 29 4.31 4.39 -4.24
N SER A 30 5.51 4.65 -3.70
CA SER A 30 6.63 3.70 -3.83
C SER A 30 6.30 2.34 -3.20
N MET A 31 5.78 2.32 -1.96
CA MET A 31 5.38 1.07 -1.30
C MET A 31 4.31 0.32 -2.10
N GLU A 32 3.33 1.04 -2.66
CA GLU A 32 2.29 0.45 -3.49
C GLU A 32 2.87 -0.21 -4.76
N ILE A 33 3.79 0.47 -5.45
CA ILE A 33 4.46 -0.10 -6.62
C ILE A 33 5.24 -1.36 -6.26
N ASP A 34 5.94 -1.37 -5.12
CA ASP A 34 6.71 -2.52 -4.67
C ASP A 34 5.80 -3.71 -4.32
N ILE A 35 4.66 -3.44 -3.68
CA ILE A 35 3.63 -4.45 -3.41
C ILE A 35 3.01 -4.98 -4.71
N GLN A 36 2.70 -4.12 -5.68
CA GLN A 36 2.16 -4.56 -6.98
C GLN A 36 3.16 -5.43 -7.75
N LYS A 37 4.44 -5.06 -7.76
CA LYS A 37 5.51 -5.88 -8.36
C LYS A 37 5.64 -7.22 -7.65
N PHE A 38 5.50 -7.24 -6.32
CA PHE A 38 5.51 -8.48 -5.56
C PHE A 38 4.35 -9.40 -5.97
N PHE A 39 3.13 -8.89 -6.07
CA PHE A 39 1.97 -9.67 -6.53
C PHE A 39 2.10 -10.19 -7.97
N GLN A 40 2.82 -9.47 -8.84
CA GLN A 40 3.09 -9.93 -10.21
C GLN A 40 4.11 -11.07 -10.28
N ASN A 41 4.96 -11.25 -9.24
CA ASN A 41 6.01 -12.24 -9.22
C ASN A 41 5.65 -13.41 -8.27
N PRO A 42 5.07 -14.52 -8.79
CA PRO A 42 4.64 -15.64 -7.95
C PRO A 42 5.80 -16.42 -7.31
N GLU A 43 7.03 -16.22 -7.77
CA GLU A 43 8.23 -16.81 -7.16
C GLU A 43 8.66 -16.11 -5.87
N GLN A 44 8.26 -14.86 -5.68
CA GLN A 44 8.59 -14.10 -4.50
C GLN A 44 7.55 -14.37 -3.41
N LEU A 45 7.91 -15.18 -2.40
CA LEU A 45 7.02 -15.52 -1.28
C LEU A 45 6.98 -14.45 -0.19
N GLN A 46 8.03 -13.64 -0.09
CA GLN A 46 8.17 -12.61 0.95
C GLN A 46 8.71 -11.31 0.35
N LEU A 47 8.14 -10.18 0.79
CA LEU A 47 8.63 -8.85 0.48
C LEU A 47 9.25 -8.27 1.75
N GLU A 48 10.57 -8.12 1.76
CA GLU A 48 11.27 -7.43 2.84
C GLU A 48 11.34 -5.94 2.53
N PHE A 49 10.70 -5.13 3.36
CA PHE A 49 10.85 -3.68 3.30
C PHE A 49 12.17 -3.25 3.92
N LEU A 50 12.78 -2.22 3.36
CA LEU A 50 13.87 -1.50 4.00
C LEU A 50 13.42 -0.98 5.38
N PRO A 51 14.33 -0.91 6.38
CA PRO A 51 13.98 -0.47 7.72
C PRO A 51 13.38 0.93 7.68
N PHE A 52 12.07 1.00 7.91
CA PHE A 52 11.34 2.25 7.88
C PHE A 52 11.79 3.15 9.03
N PRO A 53 12.17 4.41 8.75
CA PRO A 53 12.72 5.31 9.76
C PRO A 53 11.69 5.73 10.81
N THR A 54 10.39 5.59 10.55
CA THR A 54 9.32 6.05 11.45
C THR A 54 8.23 4.99 11.64
N SER A 55 7.56 5.02 12.80
CA SER A 55 6.37 4.20 13.06
C SER A 55 5.24 4.48 12.07
N TYR A 56 5.15 5.71 11.56
CA TYR A 56 4.17 6.11 10.55
C TYR A 56 4.34 5.34 9.24
N MET A 57 5.57 5.22 8.75
CA MET A 57 5.86 4.48 7.51
C MET A 57 5.59 2.98 7.66
N ARG A 58 5.89 2.40 8.82
CA ARG A 58 5.52 1.01 9.11
C ARG A 58 4.00 0.82 9.08
N PHE A 59 3.26 1.73 9.72
CA PHE A 59 1.79 1.67 9.71
C PHE A 59 1.23 1.83 8.29
N ALA A 60 1.78 2.74 7.49
CA ALA A 60 1.38 2.91 6.09
C ALA A 60 1.62 1.64 5.27
N ALA A 61 2.78 0.99 5.40
CA ALA A 61 3.08 -0.26 4.72
C ALA A 61 2.05 -1.36 5.06
N HIS A 62 1.70 -1.49 6.35
CA HIS A 62 0.68 -2.43 6.77
C HIS A 62 -0.70 -2.13 6.17
N ARG A 63 -1.11 -0.85 6.14
CA ARG A 63 -2.40 -0.44 5.56
C ARG A 63 -2.46 -0.67 4.05
N VAL A 64 -1.39 -0.35 3.31
CA VAL A 64 -1.33 -0.61 1.87
C VAL A 64 -1.35 -2.12 1.59
N ALA A 65 -0.59 -2.92 2.33
CA ALA A 65 -0.62 -4.37 2.17
C ALA A 65 -2.01 -4.97 2.45
N GLN A 66 -2.69 -4.51 3.50
CA GLN A 66 -4.06 -4.92 3.81
C GLN A 66 -5.04 -4.60 2.67
N HIS A 67 -4.83 -3.51 1.94
CA HIS A 67 -5.69 -3.13 0.82
C HIS A 67 -5.64 -4.14 -0.33
N TYR A 68 -4.47 -4.73 -0.60
CA TYR A 68 -4.27 -5.66 -1.72
C TYR A 68 -4.47 -7.14 -1.34
N VAL A 69 -4.36 -7.50 -0.06
CA VAL A 69 -4.51 -8.88 0.43
C VAL A 69 -5.98 -9.28 0.65
N ILE A 70 -6.90 -8.32 0.79
CA ILE A 70 -8.36 -8.56 0.90
C ILE A 70 -8.96 -8.61 -0.49
#